data_AF-A0A7Z9ZJW6-F1
#
_entry.id   AF-A0A7Z9ZJW6-F1
#
_cell.length_a   1.000
_cell.length_b   1.000
_cell.length_c   1.000
_cell.angle_alpha   90.00
_cell.angle_beta   90.00
_cell.angle_gamma   90.00
#
_symmetry.space_group_name_H-M   'P 1'
#
loop_
_entity.id
_entity.type
_entity.pdbx_description
1 polymer ?
#
loop_
_entity_poly.entity_id
_entity_poly.type
_entity_poly.pdbx_seq_one_letter_code
_entity_poly.pdbx_strand_id
1 'polypeptide(L)'
;MYRIPYGKTYLEFDLHAGMRATVVESKKMEPLADVQKAIAEALAHPIGSPPLREMAKPGDRVCIVFTDITRSSPDHLLVPALLAELAAAGVREEDVTLLCGIGMHRPSTPEEKIAKLGADVVAR
;
A
#
# COMPACT_ATOMS: atom_id res chain seq x y z
N MET A 1 -0.04 -30.80 15.39
CA MET A 1 0.59 -29.48 15.60
C MET A 1 -0.09 -28.42 14.76
N TYR A 2 -0.61 -27.41 15.43
CA TYR A 2 -1.27 -26.23 14.88
C TYR A 2 -0.36 -25.02 15.07
N ARG A 3 -0.42 -24.06 14.14
CA ARG A 3 0.42 -22.86 14.15
C ARG A 3 -0.42 -21.63 13.83
N ILE A 4 -0.37 -20.62 14.70
CA ILE A 4 -1.14 -19.38 14.55
C ILE A 4 -0.24 -18.14 14.63
N PRO A 5 -0.46 -17.11 13.79
CA PRO A 5 0.27 -15.84 13.91
C PRO A 5 0.04 -15.19 15.27
N TYR A 6 1.11 -14.69 15.90
CA TYR A 6 1.05 -14.00 17.18
C TYR A 6 2.09 -12.87 17.24
N GLY A 7 1.64 -11.63 17.12
CA GLY A 7 2.54 -10.47 17.04
C GLY A 7 3.49 -10.59 15.85
N LYS A 8 4.79 -10.68 16.13
CA LYS A 8 5.85 -10.87 15.11
C LYS A 8 6.33 -12.33 15.00
N THR A 9 5.69 -13.25 15.72
CA THR A 9 6.06 -14.66 15.80
C THR A 9 4.85 -15.55 15.57
N TYR A 10 4.95 -16.81 15.97
CA TYR A 10 3.89 -17.79 15.90
C TYR A 10 3.78 -18.50 17.24
N LEU A 11 2.55 -18.89 17.60
CA LEU A 11 2.31 -19.87 18.66
C LEU A 11 2.08 -21.23 18.02
N GLU A 12 2.72 -22.24 18.57
CA GLU A 12 2.61 -23.63 18.14
C GLU A 12 2.03 -24.45 19.28
N PHE A 13 1.06 -25.32 18.97
CA PHE A 13 0.39 -26.14 19.97
C PHE A 13 -0.16 -27.44 19.38
N ASP A 14 -0.42 -28.41 20.24
CA ASP A 14 -1.15 -29.63 19.90
C ASP A 14 -2.50 -29.64 20.59
N LEU A 15 -3.47 -30.34 19.98
CA LEU A 15 -4.75 -30.57 20.61
C LEU A 15 -4.66 -31.75 21.57
N HIS A 16 -5.41 -31.68 22.67
CA HIS A 16 -5.56 -32.81 23.56
C HIS A 16 -6.22 -34.00 22.87
N ALA A 17 -5.97 -35.20 23.38
CA ALA A 17 -6.57 -36.42 22.87
C ALA A 17 -8.11 -36.31 22.81
N GLY A 18 -8.70 -36.69 21.68
CA GLY A 18 -10.14 -36.64 21.43
C GLY A 18 -10.66 -35.32 20.84
N MET A 19 -9.89 -34.23 20.90
CA MET A 19 -10.25 -32.98 20.24
C MET A 19 -9.99 -33.05 18.72
N ARG A 20 -10.86 -32.41 17.95
CA ARG A 20 -10.74 -32.27 16.49
C ARG A 20 -10.95 -30.81 16.12
N ALA A 21 -10.16 -30.31 15.19
CA ALA A 21 -10.35 -28.99 14.62
C ALA A 21 -10.24 -29.06 13.09
N THR A 22 -10.96 -28.17 12.43
CA THR A 22 -10.84 -27.93 10.99
C THR A 22 -10.10 -26.60 10.81
N VAL A 23 -8.99 -26.62 10.08
CA VAL A 23 -8.28 -25.39 9.72
C VAL A 23 -9.02 -24.75 8.54
N VAL A 24 -9.43 -23.50 8.70
CA VAL A 24 -10.04 -22.69 7.64
C VAL A 24 -9.06 -21.57 7.30
N GLU A 25 -8.53 -21.61 6.08
CA GLU A 25 -7.57 -20.62 5.58
C GLU A 25 -8.07 -19.98 4.28
N SER A 26 -7.60 -18.76 4.00
CA SER A 26 -7.86 -18.12 2.71
C SER A 26 -7.22 -18.91 1.57
N LYS A 27 -7.84 -18.89 0.40
CA LYS A 27 -7.26 -19.48 -0.81
C LYS A 27 -5.90 -18.83 -1.09
N LYS A 28 -4.87 -19.66 -1.25
CA LYS A 28 -3.54 -19.19 -1.65
C LYS A 28 -3.60 -18.56 -3.04
N MET A 29 -2.92 -17.44 -3.20
CA MET A 29 -2.70 -16.79 -4.49
C MET A 29 -1.21 -16.79 -4.80
N GLU A 30 -0.89 -16.99 -6.08
CA GLU A 30 0.49 -16.83 -6.54
C GLU A 30 0.89 -15.35 -6.43
N PRO A 31 2.00 -15.03 -5.74
CA PRO A 31 2.51 -13.67 -5.69
C PRO A 31 2.90 -13.16 -7.09
N LEU A 32 2.82 -11.84 -7.27
CA LEU A 32 3.37 -11.21 -8.47
C LEU A 32 4.88 -11.41 -8.54
N ALA A 33 5.38 -11.88 -9.68
CA ALA A 33 6.83 -12.06 -9.90
C ALA A 33 7.58 -10.72 -9.96
N ASP A 34 6.96 -9.69 -10.53
CA ASP A 34 7.49 -8.34 -10.60
C ASP A 34 6.40 -7.33 -10.25
N VAL A 35 6.44 -6.86 -9.00
CA VAL A 35 5.46 -5.90 -8.47
C VAL A 35 5.57 -4.54 -9.17
N GLN A 36 6.79 -4.11 -9.53
CA GLN A 36 6.99 -2.80 -10.18
C GLN A 36 6.39 -2.78 -11.58
N LYS A 37 6.65 -3.84 -12.35
CA LYS A 37 6.04 -4.01 -13.68
C LYS A 37 4.51 -4.05 -13.58
N ALA A 38 3.96 -4.79 -12.63
CA ALA A 38 2.52 -4.88 -12.43
C ALA A 38 1.87 -3.53 -12.09
N ILE A 39 2.53 -2.70 -11.25
CA ILE A 39 2.08 -1.34 -10.95
C ILE A 39 2.10 -0.46 -12.21
N ALA A 40 3.19 -0.50 -12.97
CA ALA A 40 3.32 0.28 -14.21
C ALA A 40 2.25 -0.11 -15.25
N GLU A 41 1.99 -1.41 -15.43
CA GLU A 41 0.94 -1.91 -16.32
C GLU A 41 -0.45 -1.46 -15.87
N ALA A 42 -0.74 -1.50 -14.56
CA ALA A 42 -2.02 -1.04 -14.01
C ALA A 42 -2.26 0.47 -14.23
N LEU A 43 -1.21 1.29 -14.09
CA LEU A 43 -1.29 2.74 -14.32
C LEU A 43 -1.41 3.10 -15.81
N ALA A 44 -0.78 2.32 -16.70
CA ALA A 44 -0.88 2.51 -18.15
C ALA A 44 -2.23 2.05 -18.73
N HIS A 45 -2.88 1.09 -18.09
CA HIS A 45 -4.14 0.49 -18.56
C HIS A 45 -5.23 0.49 -17.47
N PRO A 46 -5.69 1.66 -17.02
CA PRO A 46 -6.73 1.77 -16.00
C PRO A 46 -8.09 1.26 -16.49
N ILE A 47 -8.91 0.81 -15.55
CA ILE A 47 -10.25 0.29 -15.84
C ILE A 47 -11.26 1.43 -15.75
N GLY A 48 -11.88 1.77 -16.88
CA GLY A 48 -13.01 2.71 -16.91
C GLY A 48 -12.62 4.20 -16.79
N SER A 49 -11.35 4.55 -16.98
CA SER A 49 -10.87 5.94 -17.05
C SER A 49 -9.68 6.07 -18.02
N PRO A 50 -9.27 7.29 -18.38
CA PRO A 50 -7.95 7.53 -18.97
C PRO A 50 -6.82 7.29 -17.94
N PRO A 51 -5.57 7.06 -18.39
CA PRO A 51 -4.39 7.08 -17.54
C PRO A 51 -4.24 8.37 -16.74
N LEU A 52 -3.67 8.28 -15.53
CA LEU A 52 -3.51 9.45 -14.64
C LEU A 52 -2.74 10.60 -15.32
N ARG A 53 -1.69 10.26 -16.09
CA ARG A 53 -0.90 11.24 -16.85
C ARG A 53 -1.69 12.01 -17.92
N GLU A 54 -2.84 11.50 -18.35
CA GLU A 54 -3.74 12.16 -19.30
C GLU A 54 -4.86 12.93 -18.60
N MET A 55 -5.14 12.60 -17.33
CA MET A 55 -6.16 13.28 -16.52
C MET A 55 -5.63 14.55 -15.85
N ALA A 56 -4.36 14.56 -15.45
CA ALA A 56 -3.70 15.69 -14.82
C ALA A 56 -3.05 16.62 -15.87
N LYS A 57 -2.83 17.88 -15.48
CA LYS A 57 -2.13 18.88 -16.32
C LYS A 57 -1.31 19.85 -15.48
N PRO A 58 -0.41 20.63 -16.10
CA PRO A 58 0.34 21.67 -15.38
C PRO A 58 -0.59 22.66 -14.67
N GLY A 59 -0.30 22.92 -13.39
CA GLY A 59 -1.07 23.83 -12.53
C GLY A 59 -2.22 23.18 -11.75
N ASP A 60 -2.49 21.89 -11.95
CA ASP A 60 -3.42 21.16 -11.08
C ASP A 60 -2.83 21.01 -9.67
N ARG A 61 -3.71 21.07 -8.65
CA ARG A 61 -3.39 20.74 -7.26
C ARG A 61 -3.95 19.37 -6.94
N VAL A 62 -3.08 18.43 -6.58
CA VAL A 62 -3.43 17.01 -6.44
C VAL A 62 -3.27 16.58 -4.99
N CYS A 63 -4.23 15.80 -4.48
CA CYS A 63 -4.12 15.15 -3.18
C CYS A 63 -4.07 13.63 -3.37
N ILE A 64 -2.97 13.00 -2.96
CA ILE A 64 -2.86 11.55 -2.92
C ILE A 64 -3.17 11.09 -1.50
N VAL A 65 -4.25 10.34 -1.34
CA VAL A 65 -4.59 9.73 -0.06
C VAL A 65 -3.92 8.36 0.03
N PHE A 66 -3.07 8.17 1.04
CA PHE A 66 -2.39 6.91 1.31
C PHE A 66 -2.87 6.30 2.63
N THR A 67 -2.59 5.01 2.83
CA THR A 67 -3.11 4.28 4.00
C THR A 67 -2.23 4.45 5.24
N ASP A 68 -2.82 4.31 6.43
CA ASP A 68 -2.06 4.32 7.67
C ASP A 68 -1.32 2.99 7.94
N ILE A 69 -0.62 2.91 9.07
CA ILE A 69 0.15 1.72 9.49
C ILE A 69 -0.72 0.47 9.72
N THR A 70 -2.03 0.65 9.93
CA THR A 70 -2.97 -0.46 10.19
C THR A 70 -3.38 -1.17 8.90
N ARG A 71 -2.87 -0.75 7.74
CA ARG A 71 -3.12 -1.35 6.43
C ARG A 71 -1.82 -1.86 5.83
N SER A 72 -1.85 -3.11 5.37
CA SER A 72 -0.74 -3.78 4.68
C SER A 72 -0.59 -3.36 3.21
N SER A 73 -1.09 -2.18 2.83
CA SER A 73 -0.89 -1.64 1.48
C SER A 73 0.59 -1.31 1.26
N PRO A 74 1.20 -1.70 0.13
CA PRO A 74 2.59 -1.40 -0.19
C PRO A 74 2.76 0.04 -0.72
N ASP A 75 2.38 1.03 0.10
CA ASP A 75 2.35 2.44 -0.31
C ASP A 75 3.73 2.98 -0.70
N HIS A 76 4.81 2.44 -0.14
CA HIS A 76 6.20 2.72 -0.52
C HIS A 76 6.54 2.35 -1.97
N LEU A 77 5.71 1.52 -2.63
CA LEU A 77 5.81 1.21 -4.07
C LEU A 77 4.79 2.01 -4.86
N LEU A 78 3.56 2.13 -4.34
CA LEU A 78 2.43 2.73 -5.06
C LEU A 78 2.53 4.26 -5.15
N VAL A 79 2.87 4.95 -4.05
CA VAL A 79 2.91 6.41 -4.01
C VAL A 79 4.01 6.98 -4.92
N PRO A 80 5.25 6.45 -4.93
CA PRO A 80 6.26 6.89 -5.90
C PRO A 80 5.83 6.73 -7.35
N ALA A 81 5.13 5.64 -7.69
CA ALA A 81 4.63 5.41 -9.05
C ALA A 81 3.56 6.44 -9.45
N LEU A 82 2.64 6.77 -8.53
CA LEU A 82 1.65 7.83 -8.75
C LEU A 82 2.31 9.21 -8.91
N LEU A 83 3.30 9.53 -8.08
CA LEU A 83 4.06 10.77 -8.19
C LEU A 83 4.78 10.88 -9.54
N ALA A 84 5.32 9.78 -10.07
CA ALA A 84 5.95 9.75 -11.38
C ALA A 84 4.95 10.04 -12.52
N GLU A 85 3.73 9.50 -12.47
CA GLU A 85 2.67 9.81 -13.44
C GLU A 85 2.27 11.29 -13.41
N LEU A 86 2.16 11.88 -12.22
CA LEU A 86 1.83 13.30 -12.04
C LEU A 86 2.95 14.21 -12.54
N ALA A 87 4.21 13.87 -12.24
CA ALA A 87 5.37 14.59 -12.75
C ALA A 87 5.44 14.53 -14.29
N ALA A 88 5.13 13.37 -14.88
CA ALA A 88 5.05 13.22 -16.34
C ALA A 88 3.93 14.07 -16.97
N ALA A 89 2.85 14.33 -16.24
CA ALA A 89 1.80 15.27 -16.63
C ALA A 89 2.16 16.76 -16.40
N GLY A 90 3.33 17.04 -15.82
CA GLY A 90 3.80 18.40 -15.52
C GLY A 90 3.20 19.01 -14.25
N VAL A 91 2.61 18.20 -13.36
CA VAL A 91 2.24 18.65 -12.01
C VAL A 91 3.51 18.86 -11.20
N ARG A 92 3.63 20.03 -10.57
CA ARG A 92 4.80 20.37 -9.76
C ARG A 92 4.70 19.70 -8.40
N GLU A 93 5.84 19.36 -7.81
CA GLU A 93 5.88 18.65 -6.54
C GLU A 93 5.22 19.45 -5.41
N GLU A 94 5.39 20.78 -5.39
CA GLU A 94 4.74 21.67 -4.41
C GLU A 94 3.21 21.73 -4.54
N ASP A 95 2.65 21.27 -5.65
CA ASP A 95 1.22 21.22 -5.90
C ASP A 95 0.61 19.85 -5.53
N VAL A 96 1.41 18.90 -5.02
CA VAL A 96 0.97 17.58 -4.55
C VAL A 96 0.96 17.51 -3.03
N THR A 97 -0.19 17.16 -2.45
CA THR A 97 -0.34 16.86 -1.02
C THR A 97 -0.46 15.37 -0.78
N LEU A 98 0.36 14.81 0.10
CA LEU A 98 0.20 13.45 0.61
C LEU A 98 -0.63 13.47 1.90
N LEU A 99 -1.81 12.85 1.88
CA LEU A 99 -2.72 12.80 3.03
C LEU A 99 -2.80 11.37 3.58
N CYS A 100 -2.42 11.18 4.85
CA CYS A 100 -2.63 9.90 5.52
C CYS A 100 -4.11 9.71 5.87
N GLY A 101 -4.77 8.74 5.25
CA GLY A 101 -6.17 8.38 5.48
C GLY A 101 -6.38 7.60 6.77
N ILE A 102 -6.31 8.28 7.93
CA ILE A 102 -6.39 7.65 9.25
C ILE A 102 -7.82 7.31 9.73
N GLY A 103 -8.86 7.88 9.12
CA GLY A 103 -10.23 7.71 9.59
C GLY A 103 -10.38 8.12 11.07
N MET A 104 -10.82 7.20 11.93
CA MET A 104 -10.94 7.40 13.38
C MET A 104 -9.69 6.98 14.18
N HIS A 105 -8.63 6.52 13.51
CA HIS A 105 -7.41 6.12 14.20
C HIS A 105 -6.62 7.33 14.68
N ARG A 106 -5.64 7.09 15.56
CA ARG A 106 -4.67 8.12 15.94
C ARG A 106 -3.83 8.55 14.73
N PRO A 107 -3.26 9.77 14.75
CA PRO A 107 -2.26 10.17 13.78
C PRO A 107 -1.08 9.20 13.72
N SER A 108 -0.55 8.96 12.52
CA SER A 108 0.67 8.17 12.31
C SER A 108 1.89 8.92 12.82
N THR A 109 2.81 8.19 13.49
CA THR A 109 4.09 8.75 13.91
C THR A 109 5.02 8.97 12.71
N PRO A 110 6.10 9.75 12.85
CA PRO A 110 7.10 9.91 11.79
C PRO A 110 7.69 8.56 11.32
N GLU A 111 7.98 7.66 12.24
CA GLU A 111 8.56 6.33 11.95
C GLU A 111 7.59 5.47 11.15
N GLU A 112 6.30 5.53 11.48
CA GLU A 112 5.25 4.83 10.76
C GLU A 112 5.08 5.37 9.33
N LYS A 113 5.20 6.69 9.15
CA LYS A 113 5.19 7.31 7.81
C LYS A 113 6.38 6.84 6.98
N ILE A 114 7.58 6.79 7.56
CA ILE A 114 8.78 6.27 6.89
C ILE A 114 8.59 4.80 6.51
N ALA A 115 8.05 3.98 7.43
CA ALA A 115 7.77 2.58 7.14
C ALA A 115 6.74 2.40 6.02
N LYS A 116 5.75 3.31 5.92
CA LYS A 116 4.68 3.24 4.93
C LYS A 116 5.07 3.78 3.55
N LEU A 117 5.79 4.90 3.50
CA LEU A 117 6.08 5.63 2.27
C LEU A 117 7.53 5.49 1.80
N GLY A 118 8.45 5.08 2.67
CA GLY A 118 9.89 5.17 2.45
C GLY A 118 10.46 6.53 2.88
N ALA A 119 11.74 6.54 3.27
CA ALA A 119 12.39 7.74 3.80
C ALA A 119 12.45 8.88 2.77
N ASP A 120 12.71 8.56 1.51
CA ASP A 120 12.84 9.56 0.43
C ASP A 120 11.53 10.31 0.18
N VAL A 121 10.38 9.63 0.29
CA VAL A 121 9.06 10.27 0.12
C VAL A 121 8.74 11.18 1.30
N VAL A 122 9.13 10.78 2.51
CA VAL A 122 8.85 11.55 3.74
C VAL A 122 9.76 12.77 3.87
N ALA A 123 10.97 12.72 3.31
CA ALA A 123 11.96 13.80 3.40
C ALA A 123 11.77 14.91 2.35
N ARG A 124 10.83 14.75 1.41
CA ARG A 124 10.50 15.74 0.38
C ARG A 124 9.70 16.92 0.92
#